data_AF-A0A0N4XIS7-F1
#
_entry.id   AF-A0A0N4XIS7-F1
#
_cell.length_a   1.000
_cell.length_b   1.000
_cell.length_c   1.000
_cell.angle_alpha   90.00
_cell.angle_beta   90.00
_cell.angle_gamma   90.00
#
_symmetry.space_group_name_H-M   'P 1'
#
loop_
_entity.id
_entity.type
_entity.pdbx_description
1 polymer ?
#
loop_
_entity_poly.entity_id
_entity_poly.type
_entity_poly.pdbx_seq_one_letter_code
_entity_poly.pdbx_strand_id
1 'polypeptide(L)'
;MVTRWGYGGVISKWRGYSPMQATVNRYAGDCARSHDMDVLSLWLVNSWRLFNLLRQYSGAKAEAEWTAGNTEKQNSHRLQSFDVAPIREQLRLRVEECYQNLMKRAIEPILSPKIVPGILKHETTSDVHVGNHKPSREGGRESNKKDLDDLLDFVSAIGRCRSPTPFQINRFQLNFVHAKLTVYGADQVLLGQIFGQIASWICALSLNHLMFRKELCNFEKAVQIKHNVTEIQSWLLSKGLGAYRESLDALVQACHLLQSRKDESNLDTLCGEMTSKLKPRQVVAILQHYSPSDNFEERDIDAELLDMVQRRLKERAAASGETAEDQNTLIMMGTYLQPFNSQFFVHCDFPLETLSLPTCLHLQQVCRLL
;
A
#
# COMPACT_ATOMS: atom_id res chain seq x y z
N MET A 1 32.08 37.27 50.20
CA MET A 1 30.80 37.33 49.44
C MET A 1 31.15 37.81 48.03
N VAL A 2 30.84 37.14 46.92
CA VAL A 2 30.12 35.88 46.67
C VAL A 2 30.84 35.13 45.53
N THR A 3 31.02 33.81 45.66
CA THR A 3 31.40 32.91 44.56
C THR A 3 30.28 31.88 44.34
N ARG A 4 30.21 31.31 43.12
CA ARG A 4 29.23 30.30 42.62
C ARG A 4 27.80 30.76 42.30
N TRP A 5 27.60 31.16 41.04
CA TRP A 5 26.44 30.83 40.19
C TRP A 5 27.00 30.65 38.76
N GLY A 6 26.59 29.74 37.88
CA GLY A 6 25.58 28.67 37.96
C GLY A 6 25.48 27.88 36.63
N TYR A 7 26.61 27.53 35.99
CA TYR A 7 26.68 26.99 34.61
C TYR A 7 26.02 25.60 34.36
N GLY A 8 25.39 24.98 35.36
CA GLY A 8 24.82 23.63 35.24
C GLY A 8 23.50 23.52 34.46
N GLY A 9 22.75 24.61 34.30
CA GLY A 9 21.36 24.57 33.79
C GLY A 9 21.19 24.46 32.27
N VAL A 10 22.18 24.88 31.47
CA VAL A 10 22.06 24.91 30.00
C VAL A 10 22.55 23.60 29.36
N ILE A 11 23.64 23.02 29.90
CA ILE A 11 24.24 21.78 29.37
C ILE A 11 23.30 20.58 29.58
N SER A 12 22.50 20.55 30.64
CA SER A 12 21.56 19.46 30.94
C SER A 12 20.42 19.36 29.92
N LYS A 13 19.87 20.49 29.43
CA LYS A 13 18.84 20.48 28.39
C LYS A 13 19.33 19.86 27.08
N TRP A 14 20.53 20.22 26.61
CA TRP A 14 21.07 19.72 25.35
C TRP A 14 21.51 18.24 25.37
N ARG A 15 21.84 17.68 26.55
CA ARG A 15 22.17 16.25 26.69
C ARG A 15 21.02 15.30 26.36
N GLY A 16 19.76 15.74 26.52
CA GLY A 16 18.59 14.94 26.12
C GLY A 16 18.39 14.90 24.60
N TYR A 17 18.53 16.04 23.93
CA TYR A 17 18.38 16.13 22.47
C TYR A 17 19.55 15.50 21.72
N SER A 18 20.80 15.66 22.18
CA SER A 18 21.99 15.25 21.41
C SER A 18 22.01 13.78 20.97
N PRO A 19 21.71 12.77 21.81
CA PRO A 19 21.61 11.38 21.38
C PRO A 19 20.47 11.14 20.39
N MET A 20 19.27 11.69 20.63
CA MET A 20 18.13 11.55 19.71
C MET A 20 18.41 12.22 18.36
N GLN A 21 19.04 13.39 18.36
CA GLN A 21 19.44 14.13 17.16
C GLN A 21 20.52 13.37 16.37
N ALA A 22 21.51 12.80 17.05
CA ALA A 22 22.58 12.00 16.43
C ALA A 22 22.04 10.71 15.83
N THR A 23 21.13 10.04 16.54
CA THR A 23 20.33 8.89 16.08
C THR A 23 19.56 9.23 14.80
N VAL A 24 18.70 10.26 14.83
CA VAL A 24 17.92 10.75 13.68
C VAL A 24 18.81 11.15 12.49
N ASN A 25 19.96 11.79 12.73
CA ASN A 25 20.87 12.23 11.67
C ASN A 25 21.69 11.09 11.07
N ARG A 26 22.07 10.06 11.85
CA ARG A 26 22.74 8.86 11.34
C ARG A 26 21.79 8.08 10.43
N TYR A 27 20.55 7.91 10.84
CA TYR A 27 19.51 7.21 10.06
C TYR A 27 19.22 7.90 8.73
N ALA A 28 19.22 9.24 8.70
CA ALA A 28 19.08 10.00 7.46
C ALA A 28 20.18 9.69 6.44
N GLY A 29 21.42 9.45 6.89
CA GLY A 29 22.53 9.06 6.01
C GLY A 29 22.32 7.68 5.36
N ASP A 30 21.89 6.70 6.14
CA ASP A 30 21.71 5.31 5.69
C ASP A 30 20.48 5.17 4.77
N CYS A 31 19.35 5.80 5.12
CA CYS A 31 18.14 5.80 4.29
C CYS A 31 18.30 6.58 2.98
N ALA A 32 19.00 7.72 2.98
CA ALA A 32 19.08 8.59 1.80
C ALA A 32 19.89 7.99 0.63
N ARG A 33 20.61 6.89 0.83
CA ARG A 33 21.43 6.22 -0.19
C ARG A 33 21.05 4.77 -0.47
N SER A 34 20.24 4.13 0.39
CA SER A 34 19.86 2.73 0.20
C SER A 34 18.79 2.56 -0.90
N HIS A 35 18.92 1.46 -1.63
CA HIS A 35 17.87 0.87 -2.47
C HIS A 35 17.42 -0.50 -1.92
N ASP A 36 18.05 -0.97 -0.84
CA ASP A 36 17.73 -2.25 -0.22
C ASP A 36 16.40 -2.14 0.53
N MET A 37 15.47 -3.01 0.14
CA MET A 37 14.15 -3.10 0.75
C MET A 37 14.21 -3.44 2.24
N ASP A 38 15.16 -4.27 2.67
CA ASP A 38 15.27 -4.70 4.06
C ASP A 38 15.72 -3.52 4.95
N VAL A 39 16.73 -2.78 4.52
CA VAL A 39 17.21 -1.56 5.19
C VAL A 39 16.11 -0.49 5.25
N LEU A 40 15.42 -0.23 4.13
CA LEU A 40 14.36 0.79 4.07
C LEU A 40 13.12 0.40 4.90
N SER A 41 12.74 -0.88 4.90
CA SER A 41 11.62 -1.40 5.70
C SER A 41 11.94 -1.32 7.19
N LEU A 42 13.11 -1.79 7.61
CA LEU A 42 13.58 -1.74 8.99
C LEU A 42 13.53 -0.30 9.54
N TRP A 43 14.09 0.66 8.80
CA TRP A 43 14.13 2.06 9.24
C TRP A 43 12.77 2.73 9.27
N LEU A 44 11.90 2.47 8.28
CA LEU A 44 10.53 3.00 8.28
C LEU A 44 9.74 2.51 9.50
N VAL A 45 9.73 1.19 9.73
CA VAL A 45 8.96 0.60 10.84
C VAL A 45 9.48 1.08 12.20
N ASN A 46 10.80 1.12 12.40
CA ASN A 46 11.37 1.61 13.66
C ASN A 46 11.15 3.11 13.88
N SER A 47 11.24 3.93 12.82
CA SER A 47 10.97 5.38 12.92
C SER A 47 9.49 5.64 13.26
N TRP A 48 8.58 4.91 12.62
CA TRP A 48 7.14 5.00 12.90
C TRP A 48 6.80 4.49 14.31
N ARG A 49 7.41 3.40 14.76
CA ARG A 49 7.25 2.90 16.14
C ARG A 49 7.76 3.92 17.16
N LEU A 50 8.94 4.51 16.94
CA LEU A 50 9.50 5.54 17.82
C LEU A 50 8.63 6.81 17.85
N PHE A 51 8.08 7.22 16.70
CA PHE A 51 7.13 8.33 16.62
C PHE A 51 5.85 8.09 17.43
N ASN A 52 5.31 6.87 17.37
CA ASN A 52 4.18 6.44 18.20
C ASN A 52 4.54 6.40 19.69
N LEU A 53 5.70 5.86 20.08
CA LEU A 53 6.14 5.84 21.47
C LEU A 53 6.34 7.26 22.04
N LEU A 54 6.90 8.20 21.25
CA LEU A 54 7.01 9.61 21.64
C LEU A 54 5.66 10.34 21.75
N ARG A 55 4.59 9.83 21.10
CA ARG A 55 3.20 10.27 21.35
C ARG A 55 2.67 9.66 22.66
N GLN A 56 2.70 8.33 22.77
CA GLN A 56 2.16 7.56 23.89
C GLN A 56 2.74 7.93 25.27
N TYR A 57 4.06 8.14 25.33
CA TYR A 57 4.78 8.47 26.57
C TYR A 57 5.07 9.98 26.72
N SER A 58 4.38 10.83 25.95
CA SER A 58 4.50 12.28 26.10
C SER A 58 3.95 12.77 27.45
N GLY A 59 4.53 13.86 27.94
CA GLY A 59 4.24 14.44 29.26
C GLY A 59 2.89 15.16 29.35
N ALA A 60 2.86 16.25 30.11
CA ALA A 60 1.64 17.04 30.36
C ALA A 60 0.98 17.66 29.09
N LYS A 61 1.66 17.66 27.94
CA LYS A 61 1.15 18.12 26.63
C LYS A 61 0.69 16.97 25.71
N ALA A 62 0.38 15.80 26.25
CA ALA A 62 -0.17 14.68 25.48
C ALA A 62 -1.60 14.97 25.02
N GLU A 63 -1.95 14.58 23.80
CA GLU A 63 -3.35 14.46 23.39
C GLU A 63 -3.98 13.27 24.13
N ALA A 64 -5.25 13.40 24.52
CA ALA A 64 -5.93 12.41 25.35
C ALA A 64 -5.90 11.00 24.73
N GLU A 65 -6.13 10.91 23.42
CA GLU A 65 -6.10 9.68 22.62
C GLU A 65 -4.78 8.90 22.80
N TRP A 66 -3.63 9.59 22.79
CA TRP A 66 -2.32 8.92 22.87
C TRP A 66 -2.09 8.21 24.21
N THR A 67 -2.78 8.64 25.26
CA THR A 67 -2.66 8.09 26.62
C THR A 67 -3.86 7.28 27.07
N ALA A 68 -4.96 7.26 26.30
CA ALA A 68 -6.21 6.61 26.67
C ALA A 68 -6.08 5.08 26.85
N GLY A 69 -5.19 4.44 26.08
CA GLY A 69 -4.88 3.01 26.20
C GLY A 69 -3.82 2.65 27.25
N ASN A 70 -3.18 3.63 27.89
CA ASN A 70 -2.06 3.36 28.80
C ASN A 70 -2.53 2.76 30.13
N THR A 71 -1.89 1.67 30.54
CA THR A 71 -1.96 1.16 31.92
C THR A 71 -1.38 2.17 32.92
N GLU A 72 -1.70 2.01 34.22
CA GLU A 72 -1.09 2.82 35.30
C GLU A 72 0.45 2.77 35.26
N LYS A 73 1.02 1.59 34.99
CA LYS A 73 2.47 1.39 34.89
C LYS A 73 3.06 2.13 33.68
N GLN A 74 2.42 2.05 32.52
CA GLN A 74 2.84 2.83 31.35
C GLN A 74 2.72 4.35 31.59
N ASN A 75 1.67 4.80 32.27
CA ASN A 75 1.52 6.20 32.65
C ASN A 75 2.63 6.68 33.61
N SER A 76 3.16 5.81 34.48
CA SER A 76 4.33 6.11 35.32
C SER A 76 5.63 6.34 34.54
N HIS A 77 5.73 5.82 33.31
CA HIS A 77 6.90 5.97 32.44
C HIS A 77 6.84 7.21 31.53
N ARG A 78 5.81 8.06 31.66
CA ARG A 78 5.66 9.28 30.84
C ARG A 78 6.73 10.33 31.17
N LEU A 79 7.18 11.05 30.14
CA LEU A 79 8.22 12.06 30.25
C LEU A 79 7.73 13.29 31.03
N GLN A 80 8.37 13.59 32.17
CA GLN A 80 7.93 14.68 33.06
C GLN A 80 8.52 16.05 32.70
N SER A 81 9.80 16.10 32.30
CA SER A 81 10.60 17.35 32.31
C SER A 81 11.03 17.86 30.92
N PHE A 82 10.67 17.18 29.84
CA PHE A 82 11.15 17.48 28.48
C PHE A 82 10.00 17.66 27.50
N ASP A 83 10.10 18.69 26.65
CA ASP A 83 9.17 18.89 25.53
C ASP A 83 9.68 18.13 24.31
N VAL A 84 8.96 17.05 23.95
CA VAL A 84 9.29 16.20 22.81
C VAL A 84 8.71 16.70 21.49
N ALA A 85 7.88 17.75 21.47
CA ALA A 85 7.24 18.22 20.24
C ALA A 85 8.22 18.53 19.09
N PRO A 86 9.39 19.17 19.31
CA PRO A 86 10.35 19.42 18.23
C PRO A 86 10.98 18.14 17.65
N ILE A 87 11.31 17.16 18.51
CA ILE A 87 11.86 15.86 18.08
C ILE A 87 10.78 15.07 17.33
N ARG A 88 9.54 15.07 17.85
CA ARG A 88 8.41 14.38 17.26
C ARG A 88 8.11 14.92 15.86
N GLU A 89 8.13 16.24 15.67
CA GLU A 89 7.93 16.86 14.36
C GLU A 89 9.08 16.54 13.38
N GLN A 90 10.33 16.57 13.85
CA GLN A 90 11.46 16.12 13.02
C GLN A 90 11.33 14.64 12.63
N LEU A 91 10.89 13.78 13.56
CA LEU A 91 10.71 12.36 13.30
C LEU A 91 9.51 12.09 12.38
N ARG A 92 8.45 12.91 12.42
CA ARG A 92 7.32 12.89 11.46
C ARG A 92 7.83 13.02 10.03
N LEU A 93 8.63 14.06 9.77
CA LEU A 93 9.25 14.32 8.47
C LEU A 93 10.18 13.17 8.03
N ARG A 94 10.89 12.53 8.97
CA ARG A 94 11.71 11.34 8.66
C ARG A 94 10.90 10.09 8.35
N VAL A 95 9.74 9.87 9.00
CA VAL A 95 8.83 8.78 8.63
C VAL A 95 8.31 8.99 7.20
N GLU A 96 7.91 10.21 6.85
CA GLU A 96 7.49 10.58 5.49
C GLU A 96 8.61 10.37 4.46
N GLU A 97 9.85 10.75 4.77
CA GLU A 97 11.03 10.49 3.92
C GLU A 97 11.35 9.00 3.79
N CYS A 98 11.30 8.22 4.89
CA CYS A 98 11.53 6.78 4.86
C CYS A 98 10.45 6.05 4.05
N TYR A 99 9.18 6.45 4.17
CA TYR A 99 8.08 5.94 3.36
C TYR A 99 8.30 6.27 1.88
N GLN A 100 8.63 7.53 1.56
CA GLN A 100 8.94 7.93 0.19
C GLN A 100 10.11 7.11 -0.39
N ASN A 101 11.18 6.90 0.37
CA ASN A 101 12.32 6.12 -0.08
C ASN A 101 11.97 4.64 -0.28
N LEU A 102 11.26 3.99 0.64
CA LEU A 102 10.80 2.60 0.48
C LEU A 102 9.93 2.45 -0.78
N MET A 103 8.91 3.31 -0.91
CA MET A 103 7.94 3.25 -2.01
C MET A 103 8.60 3.54 -3.36
N LYS A 104 9.41 4.62 -3.48
CA LYS A 104 10.02 5.05 -4.74
C LYS A 104 11.29 4.30 -5.14
N ARG A 105 12.11 3.85 -4.20
CA ARG A 105 13.45 3.30 -4.50
C ARG A 105 13.51 1.77 -4.49
N ALA A 106 12.64 1.11 -3.74
CA ALA A 106 12.59 -0.34 -3.64
C ALA A 106 11.32 -0.92 -4.29
N ILE A 107 10.12 -0.45 -3.89
CA ILE A 107 8.85 -1.06 -4.32
C ILE A 107 8.52 -0.70 -5.78
N GLU A 108 8.49 0.58 -6.15
CA GLU A 108 8.12 1.02 -7.51
C GLU A 108 8.99 0.39 -8.62
N PRO A 109 10.33 0.36 -8.54
CA PRO A 109 11.16 -0.17 -9.63
C PRO A 109 10.99 -1.68 -9.83
N ILE A 110 10.64 -2.42 -8.78
CA ILE A 110 10.40 -3.87 -8.83
C ILE A 110 8.99 -4.18 -9.34
N LEU A 111 8.00 -3.37 -8.94
CA LEU A 111 6.58 -3.65 -9.16
C LEU A 111 6.05 -3.03 -10.46
N SER A 112 6.36 -1.76 -10.73
CA SER A 112 5.82 -1.00 -11.89
C SER A 112 6.01 -1.72 -13.24
N PRO A 113 7.20 -2.29 -13.57
CA PRO A 113 7.40 -3.04 -14.81
C PRO A 113 6.58 -4.34 -14.91
N LYS A 114 6.10 -4.87 -13.77
CA LYS A 114 5.40 -6.16 -13.66
C LYS A 114 3.88 -6.02 -13.56
N ILE A 115 3.38 -4.88 -13.08
CA ILE A 115 1.93 -4.56 -13.03
C ILE A 115 1.29 -4.79 -14.40
N VAL A 116 1.79 -4.11 -15.43
CA VAL A 116 1.14 -4.10 -16.75
C VAL A 116 1.14 -5.50 -17.42
N PRO A 117 2.26 -6.26 -17.46
CA PRO A 117 2.22 -7.64 -17.96
C PRO A 117 1.35 -8.58 -17.11
N GLY A 118 1.42 -8.48 -15.77
CA GLY A 118 0.71 -9.39 -14.87
C GLY A 118 -0.78 -9.13 -14.74
N ILE A 119 -1.26 -7.90 -14.97
CA ILE A 119 -2.70 -7.58 -14.93
C ILE A 119 -3.34 -7.73 -16.31
N LEU A 120 -2.68 -7.24 -17.38
CA LEU A 120 -3.33 -7.05 -18.69
C LEU A 120 -3.01 -8.10 -19.75
N LYS A 121 -1.89 -8.84 -19.66
CA LYS A 121 -1.32 -9.51 -20.85
C LYS A 121 -1.32 -11.03 -20.92
N HIS A 122 -1.50 -11.78 -19.83
CA HIS A 122 -0.94 -13.15 -19.82
C HIS A 122 -1.74 -14.24 -20.56
N GLU A 123 -3.04 -14.04 -20.80
CA GLU A 123 -4.01 -15.13 -20.88
C GLU A 123 -4.05 -16.02 -19.60
N THR A 124 -5.13 -16.77 -19.37
CA THR A 124 -5.24 -17.86 -18.37
C THR A 124 -5.96 -19.06 -18.97
N THR A 125 -5.60 -19.41 -20.21
CA THR A 125 -6.27 -20.41 -21.04
C THR A 125 -5.47 -21.70 -21.18
N SER A 126 -5.16 -22.34 -20.05
CA SER A 126 -4.71 -23.74 -19.96
C SER A 126 -4.73 -24.21 -18.50
N ASP A 127 -5.90 -24.58 -17.95
CA ASP A 127 -6.03 -25.54 -16.83
C ASP A 127 -7.50 -25.91 -16.49
N VAL A 128 -8.35 -26.09 -17.51
CA VAL A 128 -9.61 -26.85 -17.36
C VAL A 128 -9.34 -28.31 -17.75
N HIS A 129 -8.59 -29.03 -16.91
CA HIS A 129 -8.51 -30.49 -16.91
C HIS A 129 -8.53 -31.00 -15.47
N VAL A 130 -9.60 -31.72 -15.13
CA VAL A 130 -9.83 -32.27 -13.78
C VAL A 130 -8.87 -33.44 -13.54
N GLY A 131 -7.74 -33.16 -12.89
CA GLY A 131 -6.73 -34.16 -12.47
C GLY A 131 -6.96 -34.66 -11.05
N ASN A 132 -7.62 -35.81 -10.91
CA ASN A 132 -7.82 -36.51 -9.62
C ASN A 132 -6.49 -36.86 -8.92
N HIS A 133 -6.17 -36.27 -7.76
CA HIS A 133 -5.31 -36.92 -6.75
C HIS A 133 -5.69 -36.53 -5.31
N LYS A 134 -5.79 -37.53 -4.42
CA LYS A 134 -6.14 -37.38 -3.00
C LYS A 134 -4.92 -36.91 -2.17
N PRO A 135 -5.11 -36.07 -1.14
CA PRO A 135 -4.14 -35.91 -0.06
C PRO A 135 -4.41 -36.90 1.09
N SER A 136 -3.37 -37.58 1.56
CA SER A 136 -3.38 -38.36 2.82
C SER A 136 -3.11 -37.45 4.03
N ARG A 137 -3.53 -37.90 5.23
CA ARG A 137 -3.46 -37.15 6.50
C ARG A 137 -2.18 -37.46 7.27
N GLU A 138 -1.62 -36.43 7.92
CA GLU A 138 -0.94 -36.38 9.24
C GLU A 138 -0.07 -35.09 9.29
N GLY A 139 0.19 -34.40 10.40
CA GLY A 139 -0.23 -34.61 11.79
C GLY A 139 0.86 -34.17 12.79
N GLY A 140 1.03 -32.87 13.06
CA GLY A 140 2.09 -32.38 13.96
C GLY A 140 2.10 -30.87 14.22
N ARG A 141 2.68 -30.44 15.35
CA ARG A 141 2.69 -29.05 15.85
C ARG A 141 4.06 -28.37 15.66
N GLU A 142 4.09 -27.13 15.15
CA GLU A 142 5.06 -26.07 15.50
C GLU A 142 4.61 -24.76 14.82
N SER A 143 4.32 -23.70 15.59
CA SER A 143 3.52 -22.55 15.08
C SER A 143 4.31 -21.30 14.69
N ASN A 144 5.66 -21.29 14.79
CA ASN A 144 6.49 -20.15 14.37
C ASN A 144 7.57 -20.49 13.31
N LYS A 145 7.86 -21.76 13.04
CA LYS A 145 8.64 -22.14 11.84
C LYS A 145 7.76 -22.21 10.60
N LYS A 146 6.47 -22.53 10.79
CA LYS A 146 5.52 -22.77 9.72
C LYS A 146 5.41 -21.62 8.73
N ASP A 147 5.40 -20.36 9.17
CA ASP A 147 5.33 -19.24 8.23
C ASP A 147 6.57 -19.08 7.33
N LEU A 148 7.74 -19.57 7.77
CA LEU A 148 8.97 -19.55 6.97
C LEU A 148 9.11 -20.82 6.12
N ASP A 149 8.77 -21.98 6.66
CA ASP A 149 8.77 -23.25 5.94
C ASP A 149 7.63 -23.31 4.90
N ASP A 150 6.43 -22.81 5.19
CA ASP A 150 5.32 -22.64 4.21
C ASP A 150 5.70 -21.59 3.14
N LEU A 151 6.52 -20.58 3.47
CA LEU A 151 7.05 -19.62 2.49
C LEU A 151 8.14 -20.26 1.62
N LEU A 152 9.00 -21.11 2.19
CA LEU A 152 9.98 -21.91 1.45
C LEU A 152 9.32 -23.01 0.60
N ASP A 153 8.23 -23.62 1.06
CA ASP A 153 7.42 -24.57 0.29
C ASP A 153 6.57 -23.87 -0.77
N PHE A 154 6.10 -22.65 -0.53
CA PHE A 154 5.47 -21.82 -1.57
C PHE A 154 6.48 -21.36 -2.64
N VAL A 155 7.69 -20.96 -2.22
CA VAL A 155 8.82 -20.65 -3.13
C VAL A 155 9.25 -21.90 -3.92
N SER A 156 9.30 -23.08 -3.29
CA SER A 156 9.68 -24.34 -3.95
C SER A 156 8.53 -24.97 -4.76
N ALA A 157 7.27 -24.62 -4.48
CA ALA A 157 6.12 -24.92 -5.33
C ALA A 157 6.17 -24.07 -6.60
N ILE A 158 6.45 -22.76 -6.48
CA ILE A 158 6.71 -21.89 -7.63
C ILE A 158 7.95 -22.34 -8.41
N GLY A 159 9.00 -22.82 -7.73
CA GLY A 159 10.16 -23.45 -8.36
C GLY A 159 9.88 -24.78 -9.07
N ARG A 160 8.72 -25.40 -8.81
CA ARG A 160 8.21 -26.59 -9.52
C ARG A 160 7.25 -26.21 -10.66
N CYS A 161 6.73 -24.98 -10.72
CA CYS A 161 6.04 -24.46 -11.89
C CYS A 161 7.05 -24.17 -13.02
N ARG A 162 6.92 -24.86 -14.16
CA ARG A 162 7.89 -24.82 -15.27
C ARG A 162 8.08 -23.42 -15.90
N SER A 163 7.15 -22.51 -15.65
CA SER A 163 7.35 -21.06 -15.69
C SER A 163 6.24 -20.34 -14.90
N PRO A 164 6.52 -19.55 -13.85
CA PRO A 164 5.48 -18.81 -13.13
C PRO A 164 4.91 -17.66 -13.98
N THR A 165 3.59 -17.51 -13.99
CA THR A 165 2.94 -16.47 -14.81
C THR A 165 3.21 -15.07 -14.23
N PRO A 166 3.26 -13.99 -15.04
CA PRO A 166 3.47 -12.62 -14.55
C PRO A 166 2.44 -12.16 -13.50
N PHE A 167 1.21 -12.72 -13.52
CA PHE A 167 0.23 -12.51 -12.46
C PHE A 167 0.67 -13.17 -11.14
N GLN A 168 1.11 -14.44 -11.17
CA GLN A 168 1.69 -15.11 -10.00
C GLN A 168 2.94 -14.37 -9.50
N ILE A 169 3.77 -13.81 -10.39
CA ILE A 169 4.91 -12.97 -10.02
C ILE A 169 4.43 -11.70 -9.29
N ASN A 170 3.37 -11.01 -9.72
CA ASN A 170 2.82 -9.87 -9.00
C ASN A 170 2.30 -10.25 -7.60
N ARG A 171 1.52 -11.33 -7.50
CA ARG A 171 1.04 -11.85 -6.19
C ARG A 171 2.21 -12.25 -5.28
N PHE A 172 3.26 -12.85 -5.83
CA PHE A 172 4.50 -13.16 -5.13
C PHE A 172 5.21 -11.90 -4.62
N GLN A 173 5.33 -10.84 -5.42
CA GLN A 173 5.90 -9.57 -4.97
C GLN A 173 5.07 -8.94 -3.84
N LEU A 174 3.75 -8.94 -3.92
CA LEU A 174 2.88 -8.44 -2.83
C LEU A 174 3.07 -9.25 -1.54
N ASN A 175 3.10 -10.58 -1.63
CA ASN A 175 3.40 -11.47 -0.50
C ASN A 175 4.80 -11.21 0.09
N PHE A 176 5.83 -11.04 -0.75
CA PHE A 176 7.19 -10.75 -0.32
C PHE A 176 7.27 -9.41 0.44
N VAL A 177 6.70 -8.36 -0.14
CA VAL A 177 6.63 -7.02 0.48
C VAL A 177 5.92 -7.09 1.84
N HIS A 178 4.79 -7.79 1.89
CA HIS A 178 4.01 -7.95 3.13
C HIS A 178 4.81 -8.73 4.18
N ALA A 179 5.38 -9.89 3.83
CA ALA A 179 6.11 -10.73 4.76
C ALA A 179 7.31 -9.98 5.36
N LYS A 180 8.08 -9.25 4.54
CA LYS A 180 9.19 -8.41 5.01
C LYS A 180 8.73 -7.35 6.02
N LEU A 181 7.69 -6.57 5.67
CA LEU A 181 7.16 -5.54 6.57
C LEU A 181 6.61 -6.12 7.88
N THR A 182 5.90 -7.25 7.82
CA THR A 182 5.40 -7.96 9.01
C THR A 182 6.54 -8.47 9.89
N VAL A 183 7.61 -9.05 9.31
CA VAL A 183 8.80 -9.51 10.07
C VAL A 183 9.49 -8.37 10.80
N TYR A 184 9.53 -7.17 10.21
CA TYR A 184 10.06 -5.97 10.89
C TYR A 184 9.09 -5.35 11.92
N GLY A 185 7.85 -5.84 12.04
CA GLY A 185 6.86 -5.38 13.01
C GLY A 185 5.98 -4.20 12.54
N ALA A 186 5.76 -4.08 11.23
CA ALA A 186 4.83 -3.09 10.68
C ALA A 186 3.40 -3.33 11.16
N ASP A 187 2.74 -2.29 11.66
CA ASP A 187 1.33 -2.33 12.04
C ASP A 187 0.39 -2.14 10.84
N GLN A 188 -0.91 -2.34 11.09
CA GLN A 188 -1.96 -2.28 10.07
C GLN A 188 -2.16 -0.88 9.45
N VAL A 189 -1.81 0.20 10.15
CA VAL A 189 -1.87 1.56 9.57
C VAL A 189 -0.76 1.73 8.55
N LEU A 190 0.46 1.34 8.90
CA LEU A 190 1.61 1.40 7.99
C LEU A 190 1.44 0.46 6.78
N LEU A 191 1.03 -0.80 7.01
CA LEU A 191 0.71 -1.75 5.95
C LEU A 191 -0.40 -1.23 5.04
N GLY A 192 -1.47 -0.66 5.62
CA GLY A 192 -2.58 -0.08 4.88
C GLY A 192 -2.16 1.03 3.93
N GLN A 193 -1.36 1.99 4.39
CA GLN A 193 -0.89 3.09 3.53
C GLN A 193 0.09 2.64 2.45
N ILE A 194 0.88 1.60 2.69
CA ILE A 194 1.76 1.00 1.68
C ILE A 194 0.92 0.27 0.61
N PHE A 195 0.03 -0.64 1.02
CA PHE A 195 -0.73 -1.48 0.10
C PHE A 195 -1.89 -0.77 -0.59
N GLY A 196 -2.51 0.24 0.03
CA GLY A 196 -3.46 1.12 -0.63
C GLY A 196 -2.81 1.95 -1.74
N GLN A 197 -1.61 2.45 -1.51
CA GLN A 197 -0.85 3.15 -2.54
C GLN A 197 -0.42 2.21 -3.68
N ILE A 198 -0.01 0.97 -3.36
CA ILE A 198 0.26 -0.07 -4.37
C ILE A 198 -1.00 -0.40 -5.18
N ALA A 199 -2.16 -0.56 -4.53
CA ALA A 199 -3.44 -0.82 -5.21
C ALA A 199 -3.81 0.35 -6.15
N SER A 200 -3.60 1.59 -5.71
CA SER A 200 -3.78 2.78 -6.56
C SER A 200 -2.83 2.77 -7.78
N TRP A 201 -1.55 2.39 -7.61
CA TRP A 201 -0.62 2.27 -8.75
C TRP A 201 -1.03 1.16 -9.72
N ILE A 202 -1.49 0.01 -9.20
CA ILE A 202 -2.01 -1.10 -10.00
C ILE A 202 -3.20 -0.62 -10.84
N CYS A 203 -4.15 0.11 -10.25
CA CYS A 203 -5.28 0.68 -10.97
C CYS A 203 -4.84 1.69 -12.02
N ALA A 204 -4.07 2.70 -11.62
CA ALA A 204 -3.68 3.82 -12.50
C ALA A 204 -2.84 3.36 -13.70
N LEU A 205 -1.82 2.52 -13.50
CA LEU A 205 -0.99 2.01 -14.58
C LEU A 205 -1.79 1.08 -15.52
N SER A 206 -2.62 0.20 -14.97
CA SER A 206 -3.42 -0.73 -15.78
C SER A 206 -4.48 0.00 -16.60
N LEU A 207 -5.20 0.96 -16.00
CA LEU A 207 -6.21 1.75 -16.69
C LEU A 207 -5.57 2.65 -17.76
N ASN A 208 -4.45 3.31 -17.45
CA ASN A 208 -3.71 4.11 -18.44
C ASN A 208 -3.32 3.26 -19.65
N HIS A 209 -2.83 2.04 -19.45
CA HIS A 209 -2.51 1.16 -20.58
C HIS A 209 -3.74 0.68 -21.34
N LEU A 210 -4.86 0.40 -20.67
CA LEU A 210 -6.13 0.06 -21.31
C LEU A 210 -6.60 1.17 -22.25
N MET A 211 -6.60 2.43 -21.77
CA MET A 211 -7.09 3.61 -22.50
C MET A 211 -6.30 4.00 -23.76
N PHE A 212 -5.16 3.36 -24.06
CA PHE A 212 -4.35 3.64 -25.25
C PHE A 212 -4.11 2.40 -26.14
N ARG A 213 -4.74 1.25 -25.84
CA ARG A 213 -4.42 -0.04 -26.45
C ARG A 213 -5.67 -0.83 -26.84
N LYS A 214 -5.95 -0.86 -28.15
CA LYS A 214 -7.08 -1.59 -28.72
C LYS A 214 -7.00 -3.10 -28.42
N GLU A 215 -5.80 -3.67 -28.39
CA GLU A 215 -5.58 -5.09 -28.12
C GLU A 215 -5.96 -5.53 -26.69
N LEU A 216 -6.16 -4.56 -25.79
CA LEU A 216 -6.59 -4.79 -24.40
C LEU A 216 -8.08 -4.51 -24.18
N CYS A 217 -8.75 -3.83 -25.12
CA CYS A 217 -10.13 -3.38 -25.01
C CYS A 217 -11.09 -4.35 -25.71
N ASN A 218 -11.19 -5.58 -25.22
CA ASN A 218 -12.14 -6.59 -25.72
C ASN A 218 -12.73 -7.42 -24.57
N PHE A 219 -13.75 -8.22 -24.86
CA PHE A 219 -14.48 -9.01 -23.86
C PHE A 219 -13.58 -9.98 -23.09
N GLU A 220 -12.74 -10.74 -23.78
CA GLU A 220 -11.87 -11.76 -23.17
C GLU A 220 -10.84 -11.12 -22.21
N LYS A 221 -10.15 -10.06 -22.65
CA LYS A 221 -9.22 -9.31 -21.80
C LYS A 221 -9.94 -8.68 -20.62
N ALA A 222 -11.16 -8.17 -20.78
CA ALA A 222 -11.94 -7.66 -19.66
C ALA A 222 -12.26 -8.73 -18.60
N VAL A 223 -12.61 -9.96 -19.02
CA VAL A 223 -12.82 -11.08 -18.09
C VAL A 223 -11.51 -11.43 -17.36
N GLN A 224 -10.39 -11.51 -18.09
CA GLN A 224 -9.08 -11.82 -17.49
C GLN A 224 -8.64 -10.75 -16.47
N ILE A 225 -8.71 -9.46 -16.84
CA ILE A 225 -8.31 -8.34 -15.99
C ILE A 225 -9.18 -8.31 -14.72
N LYS A 226 -10.50 -8.48 -14.86
CA LYS A 226 -11.43 -8.53 -13.73
C LYS A 226 -11.11 -9.67 -12.76
N HIS A 227 -10.75 -10.86 -13.26
CA HIS A 227 -10.30 -11.97 -12.41
C HIS A 227 -9.01 -11.60 -11.65
N ASN A 228 -7.98 -11.14 -12.36
CA ASN A 228 -6.70 -10.71 -11.78
C ASN A 228 -6.87 -9.65 -10.68
N VAL A 229 -7.75 -8.67 -10.90
CA VAL A 229 -8.05 -7.60 -9.93
C VAL A 229 -8.85 -8.14 -8.74
N THR A 230 -9.80 -9.04 -8.96
CA THR A 230 -10.59 -9.68 -7.90
C THR A 230 -9.69 -10.51 -6.97
N GLU A 231 -8.70 -11.22 -7.51
CA GLU A 231 -7.70 -11.95 -6.71
C GLU A 231 -6.84 -11.03 -5.84
N ILE A 232 -6.46 -9.84 -6.33
CA ILE A 232 -5.74 -8.83 -5.53
C ILE A 232 -6.66 -8.24 -4.46
N GLN A 233 -7.93 -7.97 -4.78
CA GLN A 233 -8.91 -7.50 -3.80
C GLN A 233 -9.17 -8.54 -2.69
N SER A 234 -9.26 -9.84 -3.04
CA SER A 234 -9.37 -10.95 -2.10
C SER A 234 -8.10 -11.10 -1.26
N TRP A 235 -6.91 -10.90 -1.85
CA TRP A 235 -5.64 -10.88 -1.12
C TRP A 235 -5.60 -9.74 -0.09
N LEU A 236 -5.98 -8.51 -0.46
CA LEU A 236 -6.08 -7.37 0.45
C LEU A 236 -7.02 -7.69 1.63
N LEU A 237 -8.21 -8.25 1.35
CA LEU A 237 -9.14 -8.67 2.39
C LEU A 237 -8.52 -9.72 3.34
N SER A 238 -7.80 -10.71 2.80
CA SER A 238 -7.15 -11.78 3.58
C SER A 238 -6.06 -11.28 4.54
N LYS A 239 -5.54 -10.07 4.32
CA LYS A 239 -4.52 -9.42 5.15
C LYS A 239 -5.07 -8.37 6.12
N GLY A 240 -6.40 -8.21 6.18
CA GLY A 240 -7.05 -7.16 6.99
C GLY A 240 -7.12 -5.80 6.28
N LEU A 241 -6.68 -5.71 5.02
CA LEU A 241 -6.53 -4.48 4.25
C LEU A 241 -7.75 -4.20 3.35
N GLY A 242 -8.94 -4.66 3.78
CA GLY A 242 -10.17 -4.64 2.98
C GLY A 242 -10.61 -3.24 2.52
N ALA A 243 -10.36 -2.20 3.34
CA ALA A 243 -10.69 -0.80 3.01
C ALA A 243 -9.97 -0.28 1.76
N TYR A 244 -8.83 -0.87 1.39
CA TYR A 244 -8.02 -0.44 0.24
C TYR A 244 -8.42 -1.13 -1.08
N ARG A 245 -9.46 -1.98 -1.07
CA ARG A 245 -10.00 -2.61 -2.28
C ARG A 245 -10.59 -1.61 -3.25
N GLU A 246 -11.21 -0.54 -2.75
CA GLU A 246 -11.88 0.48 -3.55
C GLU A 246 -10.92 1.23 -4.50
N SER A 247 -9.62 1.27 -4.16
CA SER A 247 -8.58 1.82 -5.02
C SER A 247 -8.44 1.10 -6.37
N LEU A 248 -9.05 -0.07 -6.54
CA LEU A 248 -9.08 -0.86 -7.78
C LEU A 248 -10.43 -0.78 -8.53
N ASP A 249 -11.45 -0.15 -7.95
CA ASP A 249 -12.82 -0.22 -8.49
C ASP A 249 -12.96 0.44 -9.86
N ALA A 250 -12.20 1.50 -10.16
CA ALA A 250 -12.20 2.12 -11.48
C ALA A 250 -11.78 1.12 -12.58
N LEU A 251 -10.83 0.23 -12.28
CA LEU A 251 -10.41 -0.83 -13.19
C LEU A 251 -11.45 -1.96 -13.30
N VAL A 252 -12.13 -2.30 -12.19
CA VAL A 252 -13.26 -3.24 -12.20
C VAL A 252 -14.42 -2.70 -13.05
N GLN A 253 -14.74 -1.41 -12.92
CA GLN A 253 -15.74 -0.71 -13.73
C GLN A 253 -15.37 -0.64 -15.20
N ALA A 254 -14.09 -0.41 -15.53
CA ALA A 254 -13.60 -0.48 -16.91
C ALA A 254 -13.81 -1.88 -17.52
N CYS A 255 -13.58 -2.96 -16.75
CA CYS A 255 -13.90 -4.31 -17.19
C CYS A 255 -15.41 -4.56 -17.34
N HIS A 256 -16.26 -4.01 -16.45
CA HIS A 256 -17.72 -4.08 -16.60
C HIS A 256 -18.23 -3.35 -17.85
N LEU A 257 -17.66 -2.18 -18.16
CA LEU A 257 -17.94 -1.41 -19.38
C LEU A 257 -17.63 -2.24 -20.63
N LEU A 258 -16.47 -2.89 -20.68
CA LEU A 258 -16.06 -3.79 -21.78
C LEU A 258 -16.92 -5.06 -21.90
N GLN A 259 -17.44 -5.57 -20.77
CA GLN A 259 -18.32 -6.77 -20.69
C GLN A 259 -19.81 -6.47 -20.96
N SER A 260 -20.22 -5.20 -20.94
CA SER A 260 -21.61 -4.81 -21.13
C SER A 260 -22.05 -4.87 -22.60
N ARG A 261 -23.36 -4.76 -22.86
CA ARG A 261 -23.86 -4.55 -24.23
C ARG A 261 -23.72 -3.07 -24.62
N LYS A 262 -23.37 -2.83 -25.89
CA LYS A 262 -23.10 -1.52 -26.48
C LYS A 262 -24.25 -1.16 -27.40
N ASP A 263 -25.40 -0.91 -26.78
CA ASP A 263 -26.66 -0.61 -27.44
C ASP A 263 -27.40 0.52 -26.72
N GLU A 264 -28.29 1.20 -27.42
CA GLU A 264 -29.03 2.37 -26.90
C GLU A 264 -29.84 2.04 -25.64
N SER A 265 -30.39 0.80 -25.56
CA SER A 265 -31.18 0.37 -24.40
C SER A 265 -30.37 0.29 -23.10
N ASN A 266 -29.04 0.22 -23.21
CA ASN A 266 -28.11 0.12 -22.08
C ASN A 266 -27.40 1.45 -21.76
N LEU A 267 -27.76 2.56 -22.43
CA LEU A 267 -27.09 3.86 -22.31
C LEU A 267 -27.03 4.39 -20.86
N ASP A 268 -28.12 4.24 -20.10
CA ASP A 268 -28.17 4.65 -18.70
C ASP A 268 -27.29 3.79 -17.79
N THR A 269 -27.11 2.49 -18.07
CA THR A 269 -26.16 1.64 -17.35
C THR A 269 -24.72 2.03 -17.68
N LEU A 270 -24.42 2.25 -18.96
CA LEU A 270 -23.09 2.63 -19.46
C LEU A 270 -22.62 3.97 -18.86
N CYS A 271 -23.54 4.92 -18.72
CA CYS A 271 -23.23 6.27 -18.20
C CYS A 271 -23.48 6.43 -16.70
N GLY A 272 -24.24 5.52 -16.07
CA GLY A 272 -24.67 5.61 -14.68
C GLY A 272 -23.69 5.00 -13.67
N GLU A 273 -24.23 4.24 -12.72
CA GLU A 273 -23.51 3.73 -11.55
C GLU A 273 -22.30 2.84 -11.92
N MET A 274 -22.41 2.07 -13.01
CA MET A 274 -21.36 1.16 -13.48
C MET A 274 -20.06 1.86 -13.91
N THR A 275 -20.09 3.16 -14.22
CA THR A 275 -18.90 3.96 -14.59
C THR A 275 -18.71 5.18 -13.67
N SER A 276 -19.26 5.12 -12.46
CA SER A 276 -19.21 6.19 -11.44
C SER A 276 -17.80 6.54 -10.93
N LYS A 277 -16.85 5.59 -10.96
CA LYS A 277 -15.44 5.77 -10.56
C LYS A 277 -14.54 6.12 -11.76
N LEU A 278 -15.09 6.24 -12.97
CA LEU A 278 -14.38 6.62 -14.21
C LEU A 278 -14.77 8.02 -14.64
N LYS A 279 -13.80 8.84 -15.06
CA LYS A 279 -14.07 10.18 -15.63
C LYS A 279 -14.69 10.07 -17.03
N PRO A 280 -15.51 11.04 -17.47
CA PRO A 280 -16.17 11.04 -18.78
C PRO A 280 -15.25 10.67 -19.94
N ARG A 281 -14.07 11.29 -20.07
CA ARG A 281 -13.12 10.96 -21.14
C ARG A 281 -12.52 9.55 -21.04
N GLN A 282 -12.41 8.97 -19.85
CA GLN A 282 -11.90 7.61 -19.68
C GLN A 282 -12.91 6.58 -20.22
N VAL A 283 -14.20 6.75 -19.90
CA VAL A 283 -15.29 5.92 -20.46
C VAL A 283 -15.31 6.00 -21.98
N VAL A 284 -15.22 7.22 -22.53
CA VAL A 284 -15.22 7.45 -23.98
C VAL A 284 -13.99 6.82 -24.65
N ALA A 285 -12.79 6.96 -24.08
CA ALA A 285 -11.57 6.38 -24.63
C ALA A 285 -11.58 4.84 -24.63
N ILE A 286 -12.10 4.21 -23.57
CA ILE A 286 -12.24 2.74 -23.49
C ILE A 286 -13.19 2.24 -24.59
N LEU A 287 -14.31 2.94 -24.82
CA LEU A 287 -15.24 2.59 -25.90
C LEU A 287 -14.65 2.86 -27.30
N GLN A 288 -13.96 3.99 -27.51
CA GLN A 288 -13.27 4.30 -28.78
C GLN A 288 -12.18 3.28 -29.16
N HIS A 289 -11.59 2.61 -28.17
CA HIS A 289 -10.61 1.56 -28.37
C HIS A 289 -11.20 0.15 -28.33
N TYR A 290 -12.50 -0.01 -28.07
CA TYR A 290 -13.16 -1.31 -28.06
C TYR A 290 -13.00 -2.02 -29.42
N SER A 291 -12.58 -3.27 -29.37
CA SER A 291 -12.56 -4.19 -30.49
C SER A 291 -13.45 -5.37 -30.12
N PRO A 292 -14.56 -5.64 -30.86
CA PRO A 292 -15.29 -6.88 -30.67
C PRO A 292 -14.36 -8.06 -30.96
N SER A 293 -14.59 -9.16 -30.25
CA SER A 293 -13.92 -10.44 -30.50
C SER A 293 -14.81 -11.32 -31.38
N ASP A 294 -14.25 -11.84 -32.48
CA ASP A 294 -14.93 -12.57 -33.57
C ASP A 294 -15.99 -13.60 -33.13
N ASN A 295 -15.84 -14.19 -31.95
CA ASN A 295 -16.71 -15.25 -31.42
C ASN A 295 -17.86 -14.78 -30.52
N PHE A 296 -17.95 -13.48 -30.18
CA PHE A 296 -18.87 -12.98 -29.14
C PHE A 296 -19.71 -11.75 -29.52
N GLU A 297 -19.22 -10.85 -30.38
CA GLU A 297 -19.95 -9.63 -30.79
C GLU A 297 -19.73 -9.38 -32.30
N GLU A 298 -20.82 -9.17 -33.07
CA GLU A 298 -20.77 -9.02 -34.54
C GLU A 298 -20.61 -7.58 -35.05
N ARG A 299 -20.60 -6.57 -34.15
CA ARG A 299 -20.62 -5.15 -34.55
C ARG A 299 -19.62 -4.32 -33.77
N ASP A 300 -18.90 -3.46 -34.50
CA ASP A 300 -18.19 -2.33 -33.92
C ASP A 300 -19.18 -1.34 -33.26
N ILE A 301 -18.64 -0.50 -32.37
CA ILE A 301 -19.43 0.55 -31.71
C ILE A 301 -19.80 1.63 -32.72
N ASP A 302 -21.10 1.91 -32.84
CA ASP A 302 -21.61 2.99 -33.69
C ASP A 302 -21.13 4.37 -33.21
N ALA A 303 -20.79 5.24 -34.16
CA ALA A 303 -20.45 6.63 -33.90
C ALA A 303 -21.62 7.41 -33.27
N GLU A 304 -22.86 7.06 -33.62
CA GLU A 304 -24.07 7.67 -33.03
C GLU A 304 -24.21 7.29 -31.54
N LEU A 305 -23.97 6.02 -31.19
CA LEU A 305 -23.93 5.57 -29.80
C LEU A 305 -22.81 6.26 -29.01
N LEU A 306 -21.65 6.48 -29.61
CA LEU A 306 -20.54 7.19 -28.97
C LEU A 306 -20.90 8.65 -28.65
N ASP A 307 -21.60 9.36 -29.55
CA ASP A 307 -22.07 10.73 -29.27
C ASP A 307 -23.12 10.75 -28.15
N MET A 308 -24.07 9.80 -28.16
CA MET A 308 -25.05 9.67 -27.07
C MET A 308 -24.38 9.44 -25.71
N VAL A 309 -23.39 8.56 -25.64
CA VAL A 309 -22.58 8.33 -24.43
C VAL A 309 -21.85 9.61 -24.01
N GLN A 310 -21.19 10.31 -24.94
CA GLN A 310 -20.51 11.58 -24.64
C GLN A 310 -21.46 12.66 -24.09
N ARG A 311 -22.67 12.75 -24.64
CA ARG A 311 -23.70 13.70 -24.20
C ARG A 311 -24.17 13.40 -22.78
N ARG A 312 -24.55 12.15 -22.53
CA ARG A 312 -25.03 11.65 -21.23
C ARG A 312 -23.97 11.77 -20.13
N LEU A 313 -22.69 11.53 -20.46
CA LEU A 313 -21.58 11.70 -19.51
C LEU A 313 -21.28 13.17 -19.17
N LYS A 314 -21.49 14.12 -20.11
CA LYS A 314 -21.40 15.56 -19.83
C LYS A 314 -22.50 16.01 -18.88
N GLU A 315 -23.74 15.55 -19.08
CA GLU A 315 -24.86 15.80 -18.16
C GLU A 315 -24.55 15.30 -16.74
N ARG A 316 -24.04 14.07 -16.63
CA ARG A 316 -23.60 13.48 -15.35
C ARG A 316 -22.55 14.33 -14.66
N ALA A 317 -21.50 14.72 -15.38
CA ALA A 317 -20.42 15.50 -14.81
C ALA A 317 -20.87 16.91 -14.36
N ALA A 318 -21.76 17.55 -15.12
CA ALA A 318 -22.39 18.80 -14.73
C ALA A 318 -23.25 18.64 -13.45
N ALA A 319 -24.01 17.55 -13.34
CA ALA A 319 -24.80 17.25 -12.14
C ALA A 319 -23.93 16.93 -10.90
N SER A 320 -22.76 16.31 -11.10
CA SER A 320 -21.77 16.04 -10.06
C SER A 320 -20.89 17.24 -9.68
N GLY A 321 -21.00 18.37 -10.40
CA GLY A 321 -20.18 19.56 -10.17
C GLY A 321 -18.70 19.39 -10.54
N GLU A 322 -18.35 18.41 -11.40
CA GLU A 322 -16.97 18.20 -11.84
C GLU A 322 -16.50 19.36 -12.73
N THR A 323 -15.28 19.85 -12.53
CA THR A 323 -14.74 20.93 -13.38
C THR A 323 -14.52 20.45 -14.82
N ALA A 324 -14.47 21.38 -15.78
CA ALA A 324 -14.15 21.05 -17.16
C ALA A 324 -12.74 20.42 -17.32
N GLU A 325 -11.83 20.66 -16.38
CA GLU A 325 -10.50 20.04 -16.36
C GLU A 325 -10.57 18.59 -15.85
N ASP A 326 -11.33 18.33 -14.77
CA ASP A 326 -11.59 16.99 -14.25
C ASP A 326 -12.26 16.09 -15.30
N GLN A 327 -13.27 16.64 -15.99
CA GLN A 327 -13.99 15.96 -17.08
C GLN A 327 -13.07 15.55 -18.23
N ASN A 328 -12.10 16.42 -18.54
CA ASN A 328 -11.16 16.25 -19.64
C ASN A 328 -9.90 15.47 -19.26
N THR A 329 -9.73 15.09 -17.99
CA THR A 329 -8.59 14.31 -17.51
C THR A 329 -8.74 12.85 -17.94
N LEU A 330 -7.90 12.44 -18.88
CA LEU A 330 -7.82 11.05 -19.36
C LEU A 330 -6.88 10.22 -18.47
N ILE A 331 -5.65 10.69 -18.29
CA ILE A 331 -4.55 9.94 -17.68
C ILE A 331 -4.65 10.00 -16.15
N MET A 332 -4.63 8.85 -15.48
CA MET A 332 -4.42 8.76 -14.04
C MET A 332 -2.95 9.00 -13.70
N MET A 333 -2.67 9.62 -12.55
CA MET A 333 -1.32 9.94 -12.08
C MET A 333 -0.53 8.68 -11.66
N GLY A 334 -0.08 7.90 -12.66
CA GLY A 334 0.40 6.51 -12.60
C GLY A 334 1.03 6.06 -11.28
N THR A 335 2.31 6.41 -11.07
CA THR A 335 3.03 6.10 -9.83
C THR A 335 3.11 7.29 -8.86
N TYR A 336 2.16 8.23 -8.93
CA TYR A 336 2.12 9.33 -7.96
C TYR A 336 2.01 8.77 -6.54
N LEU A 337 2.78 9.34 -5.63
CA LEU A 337 2.87 8.90 -4.24
C LEU A 337 2.22 9.95 -3.36
N GLN A 338 1.14 9.59 -2.69
CA GLN A 338 0.54 10.43 -1.66
C GLN A 338 1.50 10.57 -0.47
N PRO A 339 1.55 11.74 0.19
CA PRO A 339 2.28 11.89 1.44
C PRO A 339 1.79 10.88 2.50
N PHE A 340 2.72 10.36 3.30
CA PHE A 340 2.36 9.44 4.39
C PHE A 340 1.50 10.17 5.43
N ASN A 341 0.32 9.64 5.72
CA ASN A 341 -0.57 10.15 6.74
C ASN A 341 -0.07 9.74 8.13
N SER A 342 0.69 10.65 8.75
CA SER A 342 1.24 10.51 10.10
C SER A 342 0.25 10.89 11.23
N GLN A 343 -0.98 11.31 10.92
CA GLN A 343 -1.97 11.71 11.92
C GLN A 343 -2.43 10.52 12.77
N PHE A 344 -2.72 9.38 12.14
CA PHE A 344 -3.14 8.15 12.81
C PHE A 344 -2.20 7.76 13.96
N PHE A 345 -2.75 7.42 15.13
CA PHE A 345 -1.99 6.94 16.28
C PHE A 345 -2.06 5.41 16.39
N VAL A 346 -0.93 4.78 16.75
CA VAL A 346 -0.83 3.34 16.99
C VAL A 346 -0.24 3.13 18.37
N HIS A 347 -1.08 2.69 19.31
CA HIS A 347 -0.68 2.36 20.68
C HIS A 347 0.35 1.22 20.70
N CYS A 348 1.13 1.13 21.78
CA CYS A 348 2.04 0.02 22.03
C CYS A 348 1.78 -0.58 23.41
N ASP A 349 1.26 -1.81 23.43
CA ASP A 349 0.96 -2.54 24.66
C ASP A 349 2.21 -3.14 25.33
N PHE A 350 3.39 -2.99 24.72
CA PHE A 350 4.63 -3.59 25.22
C PHE A 350 5.03 -2.95 26.56
N PRO A 351 5.18 -3.74 27.64
CA PRO A 351 5.60 -3.23 28.95
C PRO A 351 7.11 -2.97 28.94
N LEU A 352 7.50 -1.69 28.96
CA LEU A 352 8.90 -1.24 28.88
C LEU A 352 9.78 -1.84 30.00
N GLU A 353 9.19 -2.11 31.17
CA GLU A 353 9.82 -2.78 32.30
C GLU A 353 10.12 -4.26 32.07
N THR A 354 9.70 -4.85 30.96
CA THR A 354 10.13 -6.21 30.54
C THR A 354 11.25 -6.19 29.52
N LEU A 355 11.61 -5.01 28.97
CA LEU A 355 12.64 -4.89 27.94
C LEU A 355 13.98 -5.43 28.44
N SER A 356 14.58 -6.32 27.64
CA SER A 356 15.95 -6.78 27.77
C SER A 356 16.71 -6.49 26.48
N LEU A 357 18.00 -6.18 26.57
CA LEU A 357 18.85 -5.88 25.41
C LEU A 357 19.62 -7.14 24.99
N PRO A 358 19.45 -7.64 23.75
CA PRO A 358 20.24 -8.75 23.24
C PRO A 358 21.75 -8.42 23.24
N THR A 359 22.57 -9.39 23.66
CA THR A 359 24.04 -9.22 23.73
C THR A 359 24.69 -8.96 22.37
N CYS A 360 24.09 -9.45 21.28
CA CYS A 360 24.52 -9.24 19.91
C CYS A 360 24.42 -7.78 19.42
N LEU A 361 23.72 -6.89 20.15
CA LEU A 361 23.69 -5.45 19.83
C LEU A 361 24.92 -4.71 20.37
N HIS A 362 25.78 -5.37 21.15
CA HIS A 362 27.01 -4.80 21.74
C HIS A 362 26.81 -3.51 22.56
N LEU A 363 25.59 -3.26 23.06
CA LEU A 363 25.21 -2.08 23.87
C LEU A 363 25.68 -2.17 25.33
N GLN A 364 26.90 -2.69 25.58
CA GLN A 364 27.45 -2.93 26.92
C GLN A 364 27.62 -1.66 27.78
N GLN A 365 27.57 -0.48 27.17
CA GLN A 365 27.63 0.82 27.84
C GLN A 365 26.25 1.31 28.34
N VAL A 366 25.17 0.58 28.04
CA VAL A 366 23.80 0.93 28.43
C VAL A 366 23.36 0.04 29.60
N CYS A 367 23.11 0.64 30.77
CA CYS A 367 22.54 -0.04 31.91
C CYS A 367 21.03 0.20 31.98
N ARG A 368 20.26 -0.87 32.25
CA ARG A 368 18.83 -0.75 32.55
C ARG A 368 18.65 -0.18 33.95
N LEU A 369 17.87 0.89 34.06
CA LEU A 369 17.36 1.41 35.33
C LEU A 369 16.14 0.57 35.74
N LEU A 370 16.03 0.24 37.03
CA LEU A 370 14.93 -0.53 37.63
C LEU A 370 13.94 0.40 38.34
#